data_AF-A0A7W4W223-F1
#
_entry.id   AF-A0A7W4W223-F1
#
_cell.length_a   1.000
_cell.length_b   1.000
_cell.length_c   1.000
_cell.angle_alpha   90.00
_cell.angle_beta   90.00
_cell.angle_gamma   90.00
#
_symmetry.space_group_name_H-M   'P 1'
#
loop_
_entity.id
_entity.type
_entity.pdbx_description
1 polymer ?
#
loop_
_entity_poly.entity_id
_entity_poly.type
_entity_poly.pdbx_seq_one_letter_code
_entity_poly.pdbx_strand_id
1 'polypeptide(L)'
;MAVKKAKAKAKTRKAPAKKRARKAVTTTPAVKKAEAALTKATKAVEADRKAVATAKNAATAAKAKAAKSGKKTDKNAAKRAGNAVKRANEKMRKSREAMAKAKLSLSKAQVEAKIKASEQAVKDKVAERAKALDDKTEADLKKALSAFQARWRKKRTAANKKKLASITRKLTTKHKQAAKKLEAKAKAAEKKAAKKAAPKKRKAAAKRKAAPKKAAAKKAPAKKAAAKKKAVRKAPAKRKTAAKKRAPAKRKAK
;
A
#
# COMPACT_ATOMS: atom_id res chain seq x y z
N MET A 1 -11.24 -3.03 56.66
CA MET A 1 -11.69 -3.35 55.29
C MET A 1 -10.56 -3.05 54.31
N ALA A 2 -9.78 -4.07 53.93
CA ALA A 2 -8.55 -3.91 53.16
C ALA A 2 -8.81 -3.75 51.65
N VAL A 3 -8.23 -2.71 51.05
CA VAL A 3 -8.30 -2.40 49.62
C VAL A 3 -7.46 -3.40 48.83
N LYS A 4 -8.10 -4.36 48.15
CA LYS A 4 -7.44 -5.30 47.23
C LYS A 4 -7.23 -4.64 45.87
N LYS A 5 -6.03 -4.10 45.66
CA LYS A 5 -5.52 -3.53 44.41
C LYS A 5 -5.43 -4.64 43.34
N ALA A 6 -6.31 -4.59 42.34
CA ALA A 6 -6.28 -5.49 41.19
C ALA A 6 -5.02 -5.24 40.35
N LYS A 7 -4.09 -6.20 40.37
CA LYS A 7 -2.84 -6.18 39.61
C LYS A 7 -3.16 -6.46 38.12
N ALA A 8 -2.91 -5.46 37.27
CA ALA A 8 -3.09 -5.57 35.82
C ALA A 8 -2.28 -6.76 35.26
N LYS A 9 -2.97 -7.68 34.56
CA LYS A 9 -2.34 -8.82 33.90
C LYS A 9 -1.40 -8.32 32.80
N ALA A 10 -0.12 -8.69 32.93
CA ALA A 10 0.91 -8.39 31.97
C ALA A 10 0.55 -8.96 30.58
N LYS A 11 0.67 -8.11 29.57
CA LYS A 11 0.46 -8.42 28.15
C LYS A 11 1.51 -9.43 27.71
N THR A 12 1.12 -10.69 27.55
CA THR A 12 1.96 -11.75 27.00
C THR A 12 2.45 -11.34 25.61
N ARG A 13 3.77 -11.14 25.47
CA ARG A 13 4.42 -10.90 24.18
C ARG A 13 4.16 -12.12 23.30
N LYS A 14 3.55 -11.92 22.13
CA LYS A 14 3.41 -12.96 21.10
C LYS A 14 4.80 -13.56 20.83
N ALA A 15 4.90 -14.88 20.94
CA ALA A 15 6.09 -15.63 20.61
C ALA A 15 6.55 -15.32 19.17
N PRO A 16 7.86 -15.22 18.91
CA PRO A 16 8.36 -14.99 17.56
C PRO A 16 7.91 -16.11 16.64
N ALA A 17 7.38 -15.74 15.47
CA ALA A 17 6.92 -16.68 14.46
C ALA A 17 8.01 -17.73 14.17
N LYS A 18 7.65 -19.00 14.28
CA LYS A 18 8.51 -20.16 14.00
C LYS A 18 9.12 -19.96 12.61
N LYS A 19 10.45 -19.78 12.54
CA LYS A 19 11.15 -19.56 11.26
C LYS A 19 10.82 -20.75 10.35
N ARG A 20 10.11 -20.50 9.25
CA ARG A 20 9.90 -21.48 8.19
C ARG A 20 11.27 -22.03 7.77
N ALA A 21 11.42 -23.35 7.85
CA ALA A 21 12.62 -24.04 7.42
C ALA A 21 12.93 -23.61 5.98
N ARG A 22 14.09 -22.99 5.77
CA ARG A 22 14.56 -22.67 4.42
C ARG A 22 14.81 -24.01 3.74
N LYS A 23 14.00 -24.34 2.72
CA LYS A 23 14.26 -25.52 1.88
C LYS A 23 15.71 -25.44 1.39
N ALA A 24 16.42 -26.54 1.58
CA ALA A 24 17.85 -26.64 1.32
C ALA A 24 18.13 -26.32 -0.15
N VAL A 25 18.78 -25.18 -0.39
CA VAL A 25 19.25 -24.72 -1.70
C VAL A 25 20.33 -25.65 -2.30
N THR A 26 20.84 -26.58 -1.51
CA THR A 26 21.98 -27.45 -1.82
C THR A 26 21.64 -28.66 -2.71
N THR A 27 20.37 -28.95 -3.00
CA THR A 27 19.99 -30.21 -3.70
C THR A 27 19.63 -30.03 -5.17
N THR A 28 20.02 -28.92 -5.81
CA THR A 28 19.76 -28.75 -7.26
C THR A 28 20.51 -29.81 -8.08
N PRO A 29 19.95 -30.28 -9.21
CA PRO A 29 20.59 -31.29 -10.06
C PRO A 29 21.98 -30.85 -10.54
N ALA A 30 22.19 -29.56 -10.77
CA ALA A 30 23.49 -29.00 -11.13
C ALA A 30 24.53 -29.16 -10.01
N VAL A 31 24.15 -28.89 -8.75
CA VAL A 31 25.04 -29.10 -7.59
C VAL A 31 25.37 -30.58 -7.43
N LYS A 32 24.38 -31.48 -7.53
CA LYS A 32 24.61 -32.94 -7.46
C LYS A 32 25.57 -33.43 -8.55
N LYS A 33 25.42 -32.95 -9.78
CA LYS A 33 26.32 -33.29 -10.90
C LYS A 33 27.74 -32.82 -10.64
N ALA A 34 27.92 -31.62 -10.07
CA ALA A 34 29.23 -31.09 -9.72
C ALA A 34 29.88 -31.83 -8.54
N GLU A 35 29.11 -32.26 -7.54
CA GLU A 35 29.59 -33.10 -6.43
C GLU A 35 30.07 -34.47 -6.92
N ALA A 36 29.35 -35.09 -7.85
CA ALA A 36 29.76 -36.33 -8.48
C ALA A 36 31.07 -36.16 -9.28
N ALA A 37 31.21 -35.06 -10.03
CA ALA A 37 32.43 -34.75 -10.78
C ALA A 37 33.64 -34.53 -9.84
N LEU A 38 33.43 -33.84 -8.72
CA LEU A 38 34.47 -33.66 -7.70
C LEU A 38 34.88 -34.98 -7.07
N THR A 39 33.92 -35.86 -6.75
CA THR A 39 34.19 -37.19 -6.20
C THR A 39 35.04 -38.03 -7.15
N LYS A 40 34.71 -38.02 -8.46
CA LYS A 40 35.49 -38.72 -9.49
C LYS A 40 36.91 -38.17 -9.62
N ALA A 41 37.06 -36.84 -9.63
CA ALA A 41 38.37 -36.19 -9.74
C ALA A 41 39.24 -36.45 -8.50
N THR A 42 38.67 -36.50 -7.30
CA THR A 42 39.38 -36.86 -6.07
C THR A 42 39.92 -38.29 -6.14
N LYS A 43 39.08 -39.26 -6.55
CA LYS A 43 39.53 -40.65 -6.73
C LYS A 43 40.65 -40.77 -7.77
N ALA A 44 40.61 -40.00 -8.86
CA ALA A 44 41.68 -39.97 -9.86
C ALA A 44 43.02 -39.46 -9.28
N VAL A 45 42.99 -38.38 -8.49
CA VAL A 45 44.19 -37.86 -7.83
C VAL A 45 44.78 -38.87 -6.85
N GLU A 46 43.94 -39.59 -6.09
CA GLU A 46 44.39 -40.64 -5.17
C GLU A 46 45.03 -41.82 -5.90
N ALA A 47 44.43 -42.26 -7.01
CA ALA A 47 44.98 -43.33 -7.85
C ALA A 47 46.35 -42.92 -8.45
N ASP A 48 46.44 -41.72 -9.02
CA ASP A 48 47.71 -41.22 -9.58
C ASP A 48 48.78 -41.01 -8.50
N ARG A 49 48.39 -40.61 -7.28
CA ARG A 49 49.32 -40.51 -6.14
C ARG A 49 49.96 -41.87 -5.83
N LYS A 50 49.16 -42.94 -5.84
CA LYS A 50 49.66 -44.32 -5.66
C LYS A 50 50.59 -44.72 -6.81
N ALA A 51 50.21 -44.41 -8.06
CA ALA A 51 51.02 -44.71 -9.25
C ALA A 51 52.37 -43.97 -9.27
N VAL A 52 52.42 -42.72 -8.79
CA VAL A 52 53.67 -41.96 -8.63
C VAL A 52 54.56 -42.61 -7.57
N ALA A 53 53.99 -43.05 -6.45
CA ALA A 53 54.74 -43.72 -5.38
C ALA A 53 55.36 -45.04 -5.88
N THR A 54 54.59 -45.88 -6.55
CA THR A 54 55.11 -47.15 -7.11
C THR A 54 56.18 -46.90 -8.17
N ALA A 55 55.99 -45.94 -9.08
CA ALA A 55 56.98 -45.59 -10.08
C ALA A 55 58.29 -45.07 -9.45
N LYS A 56 58.20 -44.28 -8.38
CA LYS A 56 59.38 -43.80 -7.64
C LYS A 56 60.15 -44.95 -7.01
N ASN A 57 59.47 -45.89 -6.37
CA ASN A 57 60.10 -47.07 -5.75
C ASN A 57 60.77 -47.97 -6.81
N ALA A 58 60.12 -48.16 -7.97
CA ALA A 58 60.73 -48.90 -9.08
C ALA A 58 61.97 -48.17 -9.65
N ALA A 59 61.93 -46.84 -9.74
CA ALA A 59 63.06 -46.04 -10.21
C ALA A 59 64.24 -46.04 -9.24
N THR A 60 64.02 -46.03 -7.93
CA THR A 60 65.11 -46.14 -6.94
C THR A 60 65.75 -47.53 -7.01
N ALA A 61 64.94 -48.60 -7.09
CA ALA A 61 65.46 -49.97 -7.23
C ALA A 61 66.26 -50.16 -8.53
N ALA A 62 65.75 -49.68 -9.67
CA ALA A 62 66.46 -49.78 -10.95
C ALA A 62 67.78 -48.99 -10.97
N LYS A 63 67.81 -47.80 -10.35
CA LYS A 63 69.05 -47.02 -10.20
C LYS A 63 70.07 -47.73 -9.31
N ALA A 64 69.64 -48.32 -8.20
CA ALA A 64 70.51 -49.09 -7.31
C ALA A 64 71.11 -50.30 -8.04
N LYS A 65 70.32 -51.03 -8.82
CA LYS A 65 70.81 -52.16 -9.62
C LYS A 65 71.80 -51.72 -10.69
N ALA A 66 71.51 -50.64 -11.40
CA ALA A 66 72.41 -50.09 -12.43
C ALA A 66 73.75 -49.60 -11.86
N ALA A 67 73.75 -49.04 -10.65
CA ALA A 67 74.97 -48.62 -9.95
C ALA A 67 75.85 -49.82 -9.56
N LYS A 68 75.24 -50.95 -9.19
CA LYS A 68 75.97 -52.17 -8.80
C LYS A 68 76.52 -52.95 -9.99
N SER A 69 75.74 -53.12 -11.06
CA SER A 69 76.12 -54.03 -12.15
C SER A 69 76.94 -53.40 -13.26
N GLY A 70 76.84 -52.07 -13.46
CA GLY A 70 77.47 -51.36 -14.58
C GLY A 70 76.98 -51.72 -15.99
N LYS A 71 76.12 -52.76 -16.13
CA LYS A 71 75.67 -53.30 -17.42
C LYS A 71 74.80 -52.30 -18.20
N LYS A 72 74.96 -52.26 -19.53
CA LYS A 72 74.19 -51.37 -20.42
C LYS A 72 72.68 -51.59 -20.32
N THR A 73 72.25 -52.84 -20.13
CA THR A 73 70.84 -53.21 -19.93
C THR A 73 70.24 -52.59 -18.67
N ASP A 74 70.95 -52.65 -17.53
CA ASP A 74 70.50 -52.07 -16.27
C ASP A 74 70.50 -50.54 -16.31
N LYS A 75 71.49 -49.92 -16.95
CA LYS A 75 71.50 -48.45 -17.22
C LYS A 75 70.26 -48.02 -18.03
N ASN A 76 69.88 -48.80 -19.05
CA ASN A 76 68.68 -48.55 -19.83
C ASN A 76 67.38 -48.76 -19.03
N ALA A 77 67.33 -49.78 -18.16
CA ALA A 77 66.21 -49.99 -17.25
C ALA A 77 66.01 -48.80 -16.29
N ALA A 78 67.10 -48.27 -15.72
CA ALA A 78 67.05 -47.07 -14.87
C ALA A 78 66.53 -45.83 -15.63
N LYS A 79 66.95 -45.63 -16.90
CA LYS A 79 66.41 -44.57 -17.77
C LYS A 79 64.90 -44.74 -18.01
N ARG A 80 64.45 -45.96 -18.33
CA ARG A 80 63.03 -46.27 -18.53
C ARG A 80 62.19 -46.01 -17.27
N ALA A 81 62.69 -46.42 -16.10
CA ALA A 81 62.01 -46.17 -14.82
C ALA A 81 61.94 -44.67 -14.49
N GLY A 82 63.00 -43.91 -14.77
CA GLY A 82 62.99 -42.45 -14.67
C GLY A 82 61.93 -41.80 -15.58
N ASN A 83 61.79 -42.27 -16.81
CA ASN A 83 60.75 -41.81 -17.73
C ASN A 83 59.33 -42.20 -17.26
N ALA A 84 59.17 -43.36 -16.62
CA ALA A 84 57.90 -43.76 -16.01
C ALA A 84 57.47 -42.80 -14.88
N VAL A 85 58.42 -42.38 -14.02
CA VAL A 85 58.15 -41.36 -12.98
C VAL A 85 57.71 -40.04 -13.60
N LYS A 86 58.39 -39.58 -14.68
CA LYS A 86 58.01 -38.34 -15.39
C LYS A 86 56.56 -38.42 -15.91
N ARG A 87 56.19 -39.52 -16.58
CA ARG A 87 54.83 -39.74 -17.10
C ARG A 87 53.78 -39.83 -15.99
N ALA A 88 54.08 -40.50 -14.88
CA ALA A 88 53.19 -40.59 -13.73
C ALA A 88 52.95 -39.21 -13.08
N ASN A 89 53.99 -38.39 -12.93
CA ASN A 89 53.87 -37.02 -12.42
C ASN A 89 53.03 -36.13 -13.34
N GLU A 90 53.17 -36.27 -14.66
CA GLU A 90 52.37 -35.52 -15.63
C GLU A 90 50.87 -35.88 -15.52
N LYS A 91 50.55 -37.17 -15.38
CA LYS A 91 49.17 -37.63 -15.11
C LYS A 91 48.63 -37.04 -13.80
N MET A 92 49.42 -37.11 -12.73
CA MET A 92 49.04 -36.53 -11.43
C MET A 92 48.75 -35.03 -11.53
N ARG A 93 49.54 -34.28 -12.32
CA ARG A 93 49.29 -32.86 -12.57
C ARG A 93 47.95 -32.64 -13.28
N LYS A 94 47.68 -33.38 -14.35
CA LYS A 94 46.41 -33.31 -15.09
C LYS A 94 45.21 -33.64 -14.20
N SER A 95 45.30 -34.65 -13.34
CA SER A 95 44.24 -35.01 -12.38
C SER A 95 44.03 -33.93 -11.30
N ARG A 96 45.11 -33.28 -10.82
CA ARG A 96 44.99 -32.14 -9.90
C ARG A 96 44.31 -30.93 -10.55
N GLU A 97 44.64 -30.63 -11.81
CA GLU A 97 43.98 -29.58 -12.58
C GLU A 97 42.48 -29.89 -12.79
N ALA A 98 42.14 -31.16 -13.09
CA ALA A 98 40.75 -31.61 -13.17
C ALA A 98 40.01 -31.47 -11.82
N MET A 99 40.65 -31.82 -10.70
CA MET A 99 40.08 -31.62 -9.36
C MET A 99 39.83 -30.14 -9.05
N ALA A 100 40.77 -29.25 -9.41
CA ALA A 100 40.60 -27.81 -9.23
C ALA A 100 39.42 -27.27 -10.05
N LYS A 101 39.30 -27.69 -11.33
CA LYS A 101 38.15 -27.35 -12.19
C LYS A 101 36.83 -27.87 -11.60
N ALA A 102 36.80 -29.10 -11.08
CA ALA A 102 35.61 -29.67 -10.44
C ALA A 102 35.19 -28.88 -9.19
N LYS A 103 36.15 -28.49 -8.32
CA LYS A 103 35.87 -27.63 -7.16
C LYS A 103 35.29 -26.27 -7.57
N LEU A 104 35.87 -25.65 -8.60
CA LEU A 104 35.35 -24.39 -9.15
C LEU A 104 33.92 -24.56 -9.67
N SER A 105 33.64 -25.63 -10.40
CA SER A 105 32.31 -25.92 -10.94
C SER A 105 31.26 -26.13 -9.84
N LEU A 106 31.64 -26.80 -8.76
CA LEU A 106 30.76 -27.00 -7.60
C LEU A 106 30.44 -25.66 -6.92
N SER A 107 31.45 -24.83 -6.71
CA SER A 107 31.26 -23.49 -6.13
C SER A 107 30.33 -22.64 -7.00
N LYS A 108 30.56 -22.60 -8.32
CA LYS A 108 29.68 -21.89 -9.27
C LYS A 108 28.24 -22.40 -9.22
N ALA A 109 28.04 -23.72 -9.28
CA ALA A 109 26.71 -24.32 -9.20
C ALA A 109 25.99 -24.00 -7.88
N GLN A 110 26.70 -23.98 -6.76
CA GLN A 110 26.14 -23.60 -5.46
C GLN A 110 25.75 -22.12 -5.40
N VAL A 111 26.55 -21.23 -5.99
CA VAL A 111 26.25 -19.79 -6.06
C VAL A 111 25.04 -19.55 -6.95
N GLU A 112 24.98 -20.14 -8.15
CA GLU A 112 23.83 -20.05 -9.04
C GLU A 112 22.55 -20.57 -8.41
N ALA A 113 22.62 -21.69 -7.68
CA ALA A 113 21.47 -22.23 -6.94
C ALA A 113 20.95 -21.24 -5.89
N LYS A 114 21.86 -20.56 -5.16
CA LYS A 114 21.50 -19.51 -4.19
C LYS A 114 20.88 -18.29 -4.85
N ILE A 115 21.42 -17.85 -5.98
CA ILE A 115 20.86 -16.74 -6.77
C ILE A 115 19.44 -17.09 -7.19
N LYS A 116 19.22 -18.23 -7.85
CA LYS A 116 17.88 -18.67 -8.28
C LYS A 116 16.89 -18.82 -7.12
N ALA A 117 17.32 -19.36 -5.99
CA ALA A 117 16.48 -19.45 -4.80
C ALA A 117 16.12 -18.07 -4.23
N SER A 118 17.05 -17.11 -4.29
CA SER A 118 16.79 -15.73 -3.84
C SER A 118 15.84 -14.99 -4.80
N GLU A 119 16.00 -15.16 -6.11
CA GLU A 119 15.11 -14.60 -7.12
C GLU A 119 13.68 -15.12 -6.96
N GLN A 120 13.52 -16.43 -6.74
CA GLN A 120 12.21 -17.02 -6.50
C GLN A 120 11.59 -16.46 -5.21
N ALA A 121 12.36 -16.35 -4.13
CA ALA A 121 11.87 -15.77 -2.88
C ALA A 121 11.46 -14.29 -3.02
N VAL A 122 12.12 -13.52 -3.90
CA VAL A 122 11.70 -12.15 -4.24
C VAL A 122 10.41 -12.16 -5.04
N LYS A 123 10.29 -13.00 -6.08
CA LYS A 123 9.07 -13.16 -6.88
C LYS A 123 7.87 -13.54 -6.02
N ASP A 124 8.04 -14.52 -5.12
CA ASP A 124 6.99 -14.98 -4.21
C ASP A 124 6.53 -13.83 -3.29
N LYS A 125 7.46 -13.03 -2.75
CA LYS A 125 7.12 -11.86 -1.93
C LYS A 125 6.41 -10.76 -2.71
N VAL A 126 6.83 -10.50 -3.95
CA VAL A 126 6.15 -9.52 -4.81
C VAL A 126 4.73 -9.98 -5.11
N ALA A 127 4.53 -11.27 -5.43
CA ALA A 127 3.22 -11.84 -5.67
C ALA A 127 2.31 -11.80 -4.42
N GLU A 128 2.85 -12.11 -3.23
CA GLU A 128 2.13 -11.98 -1.96
C GLU A 128 1.72 -10.53 -1.69
N ARG A 129 2.62 -9.57 -1.97
CA ARG A 129 2.34 -8.13 -1.78
C ARG A 129 1.33 -7.60 -2.79
N ALA A 130 1.38 -8.05 -4.04
CA ALA A 130 0.40 -7.68 -5.06
C ALA A 130 -1.01 -8.10 -4.61
N LYS A 131 -1.20 -9.38 -4.24
CA LYS A 131 -2.48 -9.88 -3.73
C LYS A 131 -2.98 -9.09 -2.52
N ALA A 132 -2.09 -8.81 -1.56
CA ALA A 132 -2.46 -8.03 -0.38
C ALA A 132 -2.87 -6.57 -0.71
N LEU A 133 -2.31 -5.98 -1.78
CA LEU A 133 -2.71 -4.66 -2.25
C LEU A 133 -4.05 -4.72 -3.00
N ASP A 134 -4.28 -5.76 -3.80
CA ASP A 134 -5.55 -5.98 -4.49
C ASP A 134 -6.69 -6.16 -3.48
N ASP A 135 -6.51 -7.05 -2.48
CA ASP A 135 -7.48 -7.27 -1.40
C ASP A 135 -7.80 -5.97 -0.63
N LYS A 136 -6.77 -5.15 -0.39
CA LYS A 136 -6.95 -3.86 0.27
C LYS A 136 -7.71 -2.87 -0.62
N THR A 137 -7.42 -2.86 -1.92
CA THR A 137 -8.08 -1.99 -2.89
C THR A 137 -9.57 -2.31 -2.97
N GLU A 138 -9.93 -3.59 -3.02
CA GLU A 138 -11.34 -4.02 -2.99
C GLU A 138 -12.04 -3.63 -1.67
N ALA A 139 -11.37 -3.82 -0.54
CA ALA A 139 -11.91 -3.43 0.76
C ALA A 139 -12.13 -1.91 0.87
N ASP A 140 -11.19 -1.10 0.37
CA ASP A 140 -11.26 0.35 0.41
C ASP A 140 -12.30 0.90 -0.60
N LEU A 141 -12.43 0.28 -1.79
CA LEU A 141 -13.51 0.58 -2.75
C LEU A 141 -14.89 0.35 -2.13
N LYS A 142 -15.10 -0.81 -1.49
CA LYS A 142 -16.37 -1.13 -0.81
C LYS A 142 -16.72 -0.11 0.28
N LYS A 143 -15.73 0.29 1.08
CA LYS A 143 -15.92 1.34 2.11
C LYS A 143 -16.26 2.69 1.48
N ALA A 144 -15.53 3.08 0.43
CA ALA A 144 -15.75 4.34 -0.27
C ALA A 144 -17.15 4.43 -0.89
N LEU A 145 -17.62 3.35 -1.54
CA LEU A 145 -18.97 3.27 -2.10
C LEU A 145 -20.04 3.35 -1.01
N SER A 146 -19.88 2.64 0.11
CA SER A 146 -20.81 2.71 1.23
C SER A 146 -20.90 4.13 1.81
N ALA A 147 -19.76 4.77 2.07
CA ALA A 147 -19.70 6.13 2.56
C ALA A 147 -20.31 7.14 1.57
N PHE A 148 -20.03 6.96 0.26
CA PHE A 148 -20.62 7.77 -0.80
C PHE A 148 -22.14 7.63 -0.84
N GLN A 149 -22.66 6.39 -0.85
CA GLN A 149 -24.09 6.13 -0.88
C GLN A 149 -24.81 6.74 0.33
N ALA A 150 -24.25 6.59 1.54
CA ALA A 150 -24.81 7.18 2.75
C ALA A 150 -24.88 8.72 2.65
N ARG A 151 -23.79 9.36 2.22
CA ARG A 151 -23.73 10.82 2.03
C ARG A 151 -24.69 11.30 0.93
N TRP A 152 -24.76 10.57 -0.18
CA TRP A 152 -25.63 10.88 -1.30
C TRP A 152 -27.11 10.78 -0.91
N ARG A 153 -27.52 9.69 -0.25
CA ARG A 153 -28.87 9.51 0.27
C ARG A 153 -29.24 10.63 1.23
N LYS A 154 -28.39 10.95 2.21
CA LYS A 154 -28.61 12.07 3.15
C LYS A 154 -28.81 13.41 2.42
N LYS A 155 -28.03 13.69 1.39
CA LYS A 155 -28.16 14.92 0.60
C LYS A 155 -29.47 14.94 -0.19
N ARG A 156 -29.87 13.81 -0.78
CA ARG A 156 -31.13 13.67 -1.54
C ARG A 156 -32.35 13.75 -0.64
N THR A 157 -32.37 13.10 0.51
CA THR A 157 -33.49 13.18 1.46
C THR A 157 -33.67 14.61 1.99
N ALA A 158 -32.58 15.32 2.31
CA ALA A 158 -32.65 16.73 2.70
C ALA A 158 -33.19 17.61 1.57
N ALA A 159 -32.75 17.40 0.32
CA ALA A 159 -33.25 18.13 -0.83
C ALA A 159 -34.76 17.84 -1.08
N ASN A 160 -35.17 16.59 -1.00
CA ASN A 160 -36.57 16.18 -1.17
C ASN A 160 -37.45 16.76 -0.05
N LYS A 161 -36.99 16.73 1.21
CA LYS A 161 -37.70 17.35 2.34
C LYS A 161 -37.93 18.85 2.11
N LYS A 162 -36.92 19.58 1.60
CA LYS A 162 -37.07 20.99 1.24
C LYS A 162 -38.11 21.22 0.13
N LYS A 163 -38.08 20.37 -0.92
CA LYS A 163 -39.07 20.42 -2.00
C LYS A 163 -40.48 20.17 -1.49
N LEU A 164 -40.67 19.11 -0.70
CA LEU A 164 -41.96 18.77 -0.09
C LEU A 164 -42.47 19.90 0.81
N ALA A 165 -41.62 20.44 1.69
CA ALA A 165 -42.00 21.58 2.54
C ALA A 165 -42.44 22.81 1.73
N SER A 166 -41.76 23.10 0.61
CA SER A 166 -42.17 24.16 -0.32
C SER A 166 -43.53 23.86 -0.95
N ILE A 167 -43.77 22.63 -1.39
CA ILE A 167 -45.07 22.22 -1.96
C ILE A 167 -46.18 22.33 -0.92
N THR A 168 -45.97 21.78 0.28
CA THR A 168 -46.93 21.86 1.39
C THR A 168 -47.27 23.30 1.75
N ARG A 169 -46.28 24.20 1.83
CA ARG A 169 -46.53 25.62 2.09
C ARG A 169 -47.39 26.27 1.01
N LYS A 170 -47.13 25.97 -0.27
CA LYS A 170 -47.93 26.47 -1.39
C LYS A 170 -49.38 25.96 -1.32
N LEU A 171 -49.58 24.66 -1.09
CA LEU A 171 -50.91 24.05 -1.02
C LEU A 171 -51.72 24.51 0.19
N THR A 172 -51.11 24.55 1.38
CA THR A 172 -51.77 25.05 2.61
C THR A 172 -52.17 26.52 2.48
N THR A 173 -51.36 27.35 1.83
CA THR A 173 -51.71 28.75 1.57
C THR A 173 -52.92 28.86 0.63
N LYS A 174 -52.94 28.08 -0.46
CA LYS A 174 -54.11 28.02 -1.37
C LYS A 174 -55.37 27.53 -0.65
N HIS A 175 -55.26 26.50 0.20
CA HIS A 175 -56.38 26.00 0.99
C HIS A 175 -56.90 27.06 1.97
N LYS A 176 -56.03 27.72 2.74
CA LYS A 176 -56.43 28.82 3.65
C LYS A 176 -57.12 29.97 2.90
N GLN A 177 -56.66 30.31 1.71
CA GLN A 177 -57.30 31.32 0.87
C GLN A 177 -58.69 30.87 0.40
N ALA A 178 -58.85 29.60 0.01
CA ALA A 178 -60.15 29.04 -0.37
C ALA A 178 -61.12 29.01 0.84
N ALA A 179 -60.66 28.56 2.01
CA ALA A 179 -61.44 28.52 3.24
C ALA A 179 -61.97 29.92 3.63
N LYS A 180 -61.10 30.94 3.66
CA LYS A 180 -61.51 32.33 3.93
C LYS A 180 -62.57 32.84 2.96
N LYS A 181 -62.46 32.49 1.66
CA LYS A 181 -63.46 32.86 0.65
C LYS A 181 -64.81 32.18 0.92
N LEU A 182 -64.81 30.91 1.33
CA LEU A 182 -66.02 30.17 1.65
C LEU A 182 -66.66 30.67 2.96
N GLU A 183 -65.87 30.92 4.01
CA GLU A 183 -66.35 31.53 5.25
C GLU A 183 -66.99 32.91 5.02
N ALA A 184 -66.38 33.74 4.17
CA ALA A 184 -66.96 35.03 3.80
C ALA A 184 -68.30 34.87 3.07
N LYS A 185 -68.42 33.87 2.17
CA LYS A 185 -69.69 33.55 1.51
C LYS A 185 -70.74 33.03 2.50
N ALA A 186 -70.37 32.17 3.45
CA ALA A 186 -71.26 31.66 4.49
C ALA A 186 -71.78 32.81 5.39
N LYS A 187 -70.90 33.66 5.91
CA LYS A 187 -71.29 34.86 6.69
C LYS A 187 -72.17 35.82 5.89
N ALA A 188 -71.93 35.96 4.59
CA ALA A 188 -72.78 36.77 3.73
C ALA A 188 -74.18 36.15 3.54
N ALA A 189 -74.27 34.83 3.44
CA ALA A 189 -75.54 34.10 3.37
C ALA A 189 -76.31 34.20 4.70
N GLU A 190 -75.65 34.03 5.84
CA GLU A 190 -76.25 34.21 7.18
C GLU A 190 -76.78 35.63 7.39
N LYS A 191 -76.01 36.66 7.02
CA LYS A 191 -76.49 38.05 7.08
C LYS A 191 -77.69 38.31 6.17
N LYS A 192 -77.74 37.66 4.99
CA LYS A 192 -78.91 37.73 4.10
C LYS A 192 -80.11 37.02 4.70
N ALA A 193 -79.92 35.89 5.37
CA ALA A 193 -80.99 35.16 6.06
C ALA A 193 -81.52 35.94 7.28
N ALA A 194 -80.65 36.50 8.12
CA ALA A 194 -81.04 37.31 9.28
C ALA A 194 -81.83 38.57 8.89
N LYS A 195 -81.50 39.20 7.75
CA LYS A 195 -82.28 40.33 7.20
C LYS A 195 -83.67 39.92 6.69
N LYS A 196 -83.87 38.66 6.33
CA LYS A 196 -85.18 38.12 5.95
C LYS A 196 -86.01 37.67 7.17
N ALA A 197 -85.38 37.38 8.30
CA ALA A 197 -86.02 36.92 9.53
C ALA A 197 -86.30 38.03 10.57
N ALA A 198 -85.78 39.24 10.39
CA ALA A 198 -86.10 40.36 11.28
C ALA A 198 -87.56 40.84 11.06
N PRO A 199 -88.39 40.98 12.11
CA PRO A 199 -89.75 41.48 11.97
C PRO A 199 -89.71 42.92 11.45
N LYS A 200 -90.55 43.21 10.44
CA LYS A 200 -90.75 44.55 9.86
C LYS A 200 -91.22 45.53 10.96
N LYS A 201 -90.31 46.18 11.69
CA LYS A 201 -90.64 47.43 12.37
C LYS A 201 -90.69 48.54 11.34
N ARG A 202 -91.89 49.12 11.24
CA ARG A 202 -92.31 50.15 10.29
C ARG A 202 -91.43 51.40 10.47
N LYS A 203 -91.12 52.03 9.33
CA LYS A 203 -90.39 53.30 9.26
C LYS A 203 -91.24 54.42 9.87
N ALA A 204 -90.61 55.27 10.67
CA ALA A 204 -91.03 56.66 10.82
C ALA A 204 -89.95 57.53 10.16
N ALA A 205 -90.38 58.33 9.19
CA ALA A 205 -89.56 59.32 8.52
C ALA A 205 -89.63 60.63 9.32
N ALA A 206 -88.49 61.28 9.56
CA ALA A 206 -88.44 62.73 9.69
C ALA A 206 -87.00 63.25 9.46
N LYS A 207 -86.93 64.28 8.63
CA LYS A 207 -85.76 65.06 8.21
C LYS A 207 -84.90 65.54 9.40
N ARG A 208 -83.59 65.71 9.15
CA ARG A 208 -82.91 67.01 9.35
C ARG A 208 -81.54 67.07 8.66
N LYS A 209 -81.33 68.20 7.97
CA LYS A 209 -80.08 68.64 7.34
C LYS A 209 -79.14 69.23 8.40
N ALA A 210 -77.83 68.98 8.28
CA ALA A 210 -76.73 69.86 8.71
C ALA A 210 -75.43 69.34 8.04
N ALA A 211 -75.01 69.98 6.93
CA ALA A 211 -73.90 70.93 6.85
C ALA A 211 -72.51 70.25 6.69
N PRO A 212 -71.83 70.43 5.54
CA PRO A 212 -70.52 69.83 5.26
C PRO A 212 -69.39 70.69 5.85
N LYS A 213 -68.56 70.13 6.73
CA LYS A 213 -67.26 70.73 7.06
C LYS A 213 -66.18 70.18 6.13
N LYS A 214 -65.71 71.05 5.24
CA LYS A 214 -64.49 70.93 4.44
C LYS A 214 -63.22 71.15 5.29
N ALA A 215 -62.10 70.76 4.67
CA ALA A 215 -60.72 71.25 4.86
C ALA A 215 -59.92 70.61 6.01
N ALA A 216 -58.63 70.29 5.89
CA ALA A 216 -57.69 70.34 4.77
C ALA A 216 -56.40 69.57 5.13
N ALA A 217 -55.69 69.11 4.09
CA ALA A 217 -54.24 69.12 3.92
C ALA A 217 -53.29 68.54 4.99
N LYS A 218 -52.48 67.55 4.59
CA LYS A 218 -51.03 67.72 4.32
C LYS A 218 -50.45 66.41 3.75
N LYS A 219 -50.04 66.45 2.47
CA LYS A 219 -48.64 66.46 1.98
C LYS A 219 -47.89 65.11 2.05
N ALA A 220 -47.80 64.46 0.88
CA ALA A 220 -46.59 64.17 0.09
C ALA A 220 -45.27 63.68 0.75
N PRO A 221 -44.45 62.90 0.01
CA PRO A 221 -43.37 62.06 0.52
C PRO A 221 -42.03 62.81 0.65
N ALA A 222 -41.19 62.40 1.62
CA ALA A 222 -39.82 62.90 1.74
C ALA A 222 -38.78 61.79 1.62
N LYS A 223 -38.11 61.80 0.46
CA LYS A 223 -36.76 61.29 0.25
C LYS A 223 -35.79 61.83 1.31
N LYS A 224 -34.83 61.00 1.72
CA LYS A 224 -33.41 61.30 2.00
C LYS A 224 -32.78 59.99 2.50
N ALA A 225 -31.56 59.57 2.18
CA ALA A 225 -30.51 60.02 1.27
C ALA A 225 -29.59 58.80 1.14
N ALA A 226 -29.23 58.39 -0.08
CA ALA A 226 -27.86 58.43 -0.58
C ALA A 226 -26.75 58.33 0.49
N ALA A 227 -26.13 57.16 0.55
CA ALA A 227 -24.67 57.06 0.74
C ALA A 227 -24.14 55.94 -0.16
N LYS A 228 -23.96 56.28 -1.45
CA LYS A 228 -22.85 55.70 -2.23
C LYS A 228 -21.56 56.11 -1.51
N LYS A 229 -20.64 55.17 -1.30
CA LYS A 229 -19.25 55.30 -1.79
C LYS A 229 -18.42 54.04 -1.53
N LYS A 230 -17.88 53.54 -2.65
CA LYS A 230 -16.52 53.02 -2.91
C LYS A 230 -16.07 51.78 -2.11
N ALA A 231 -15.86 50.61 -2.72
CA ALA A 231 -14.89 50.28 -3.78
C ALA A 231 -13.45 50.72 -3.48
N VAL A 232 -12.67 49.84 -2.84
CA VAL A 232 -11.21 49.64 -3.02
C VAL A 232 -10.92 48.20 -2.55
N ARG A 233 -10.81 47.19 -3.44
CA ARG A 233 -9.57 46.71 -4.07
C ARG A 233 -8.35 46.64 -3.14
N LYS A 234 -7.96 45.44 -2.68
CA LYS A 234 -6.68 44.83 -3.07
C LYS A 234 -6.52 43.41 -2.53
N ALA A 235 -6.07 42.56 -3.45
CA ALA A 235 -5.65 41.18 -3.28
C ALA A 235 -4.17 41.14 -2.77
N PRO A 236 -3.52 39.96 -2.64
CA PRO A 236 -2.69 39.60 -1.50
C PRO A 236 -1.20 39.96 -1.67
N ALA A 237 -0.53 40.26 -0.56
CA ALA A 237 0.92 40.47 -0.53
C ALA A 237 1.67 39.12 -0.58
N LYS A 238 2.50 38.98 -1.61
CA LYS A 238 3.50 37.93 -1.82
C LYS A 238 4.70 38.09 -0.86
N ARG A 239 5.27 36.94 -0.50
CA ARG A 239 6.71 36.58 -0.37
C ARG A 239 7.72 37.64 0.11
N LYS A 240 8.50 37.26 1.13
CA LYS A 240 9.96 37.45 1.24
C LYS A 240 10.55 36.08 1.66
N THR A 241 11.27 35.32 0.83
CA THR A 241 12.71 35.39 0.51
C THR A 241 13.63 35.75 1.68
N ALA A 242 14.39 34.78 2.18
CA ALA A 242 15.86 34.83 2.20
C ALA A 242 16.44 33.51 2.77
N ALA A 243 17.27 32.86 1.97
CA ALA A 243 18.16 31.78 2.39
C ALA A 243 19.51 32.39 2.78
N LYS A 244 20.15 31.95 3.87
CA LYS A 244 21.62 31.83 3.94
C LYS A 244 22.10 30.85 5.02
N LYS A 245 22.73 29.79 4.50
CA LYS A 245 23.74 28.83 5.00
C LYS A 245 24.46 29.08 6.35
N ARG A 246 24.65 27.99 7.11
CA ARG A 246 25.93 27.44 7.67
C ARG A 246 25.62 26.14 8.46
N ALA A 247 25.82 24.95 7.90
CA ALA A 247 26.97 24.03 7.98
C ALA A 247 27.09 23.19 9.30
N PRO A 248 27.57 21.93 9.24
CA PRO A 248 27.15 20.83 10.13
C PRO A 248 28.16 20.45 11.24
N ALA A 249 27.67 20.03 12.41
CA ALA A 249 28.53 19.44 13.45
C ALA A 249 28.56 17.90 13.33
N LYS A 250 29.76 17.37 13.06
CA LYS A 250 30.11 15.94 13.08
C LYS A 250 30.29 15.43 14.51
N ARG A 251 29.74 14.22 14.76
CA ARG A 251 30.25 13.07 15.54
C ARG A 251 30.57 13.26 17.04
N LYS A 252 30.10 12.31 17.86
CA LYS A 252 30.95 11.24 18.41
C LYS A 252 30.16 9.95 18.66
N ALA A 253 30.80 8.85 18.28
CA ALA A 253 30.50 7.50 18.74
C ALA A 253 31.32 7.22 20.01
N LYS A 254 30.76 6.43 20.92
CA LYS A 254 31.48 5.40 21.67
C LYS A 254 30.47 4.33 22.08
#